data_AF-A0A3D0LVX4-F1
#
_entry.id   AF-A0A3D0LVX4-F1
#
_cell.length_a   1.000
_cell.length_b   1.000
_cell.length_c   1.000
_cell.angle_alpha   90.00
_cell.angle_beta   90.00
_cell.angle_gamma   90.00
#
_symmetry.space_group_name_H-M   'P 1'
#
loop_
_entity.id
_entity.type
_entity.pdbx_description
1 polymer ?
#
loop_
_entity_poly.entity_id
_entity_poly.type
_entity_poly.pdbx_seq_one_letter_code
_entity_poly.pdbx_strand_id
1 'polypeptide(L)'
;MFKNISIKTRLTLVIGLLALLLVGLGAYSLHAIGESDAELKSVVNDRLIPAEELGKIGNLMRDNIRLLQLGATHDPRLEESDLYDYPVTRETDAIERNITAIGKLWQSYLRHRASPEEKALATRYAETRGRFVKEGLRKAA
;
A
#
# COMPACT_ATOMS: atom_id res chain seq x y z
N MET A 1 -35.62 -45.58 29.75
CA MET A 1 -35.00 -45.45 31.08
C MET A 1 -35.23 -44.09 31.78
N PHE A 2 -36.27 -43.31 31.43
CA PHE A 2 -36.57 -42.02 32.10
C PHE A 2 -38.08 -41.81 32.34
N LYS A 3 -38.77 -42.81 32.87
CA LYS A 3 -40.16 -42.63 33.35
C LYS A 3 -40.09 -42.28 34.82
N ASN A 4 -40.41 -41.01 35.16
CA ASN A 4 -40.54 -40.37 36.50
C ASN A 4 -39.66 -39.12 36.74
N ILE A 5 -39.27 -38.39 35.68
CA ILE A 5 -38.61 -37.08 35.85
C ILE A 5 -39.68 -36.02 36.17
N SER A 6 -39.53 -35.30 37.29
CA SER A 6 -40.43 -34.19 37.64
C SER A 6 -40.38 -33.09 36.58
N ILE A 7 -41.50 -32.39 36.36
CA ILE A 7 -41.58 -31.28 35.40
C ILE A 7 -40.49 -30.23 35.66
N LYS A 8 -40.19 -29.96 36.94
CA LYS A 8 -39.12 -29.05 37.38
C LYS A 8 -37.76 -29.49 36.85
N THR A 9 -37.40 -30.76 37.02
CA THR A 9 -36.12 -31.33 36.57
C THR A 9 -36.00 -31.28 35.04
N ARG A 10 -37.07 -31.60 34.31
CA ARG A 10 -37.10 -31.51 32.85
C ARG A 10 -36.89 -30.07 32.36
N LEU A 11 -37.55 -29.11 33.00
CA LEU A 11 -37.45 -27.69 32.64
C LEU A 11 -36.04 -27.15 32.92
N THR A 12 -35.46 -27.45 34.09
CA THR A 12 -34.09 -27.03 34.44
C THR A 12 -33.06 -27.63 33.49
N LEU A 13 -33.23 -28.89 33.08
CA LEU A 13 -32.30 -29.55 32.15
C LEU A 13 -32.34 -28.92 30.76
N VAL A 14 -33.53 -28.60 30.24
CA VAL A 14 -33.69 -27.92 28.95
C VAL A 14 -33.12 -26.50 29.00
N ILE A 15 -33.43 -25.72 30.05
CA ILE A 15 -32.91 -24.36 30.22
C ILE A 15 -31.38 -24.39 30.36
N GLY A 16 -30.83 -25.32 31.15
CA GLY A 16 -29.38 -25.48 31.32
C GLY A 16 -28.68 -25.85 30.01
N LEU A 17 -29.27 -26.75 29.22
CA LEU A 17 -28.75 -27.12 27.90
C LEU A 17 -28.79 -25.93 26.93
N LEU A 18 -29.89 -25.17 26.91
CA LEU A 18 -30.01 -23.97 26.08
C LEU A 18 -28.99 -22.89 26.48
N ALA A 19 -28.78 -22.67 27.77
CA ALA A 19 -27.77 -21.74 28.27
C ALA A 19 -26.35 -22.17 27.86
N LEU A 20 -26.03 -23.47 27.97
CA LEU A 20 -24.76 -24.03 27.51
C LEU A 20 -24.54 -23.85 26.01
N LEU A 21 -25.59 -24.09 25.21
CA LEU A 21 -25.54 -23.87 23.76
C LEU A 21 -25.29 -22.40 23.43
N LEU A 22 -25.95 -21.46 24.11
CA LEU A 22 -25.73 -20.03 23.92
C LEU A 22 -24.29 -19.62 24.24
N VAL A 23 -23.72 -20.12 25.34
CA VAL A 23 -22.32 -19.86 25.70
C VAL A 23 -21.35 -20.46 24.68
N GLY A 24 -21.59 -21.69 24.24
CA GLY A 24 -20.76 -22.36 23.23
C GLY A 24 -20.77 -21.63 21.89
N LEU A 25 -21.94 -21.21 21.41
CA LEU A 25 -22.08 -20.42 20.18
C LEU A 25 -21.46 -19.02 20.31
N GLY A 26 -21.56 -18.40 21.49
CA GLY A 26 -20.92 -17.12 21.78
C GLY A 26 -19.40 -17.22 21.71
N ALA A 27 -18.81 -18.23 22.35
CA ALA A 27 -17.36 -18.48 22.32
C ALA A 27 -16.86 -18.78 20.89
N TYR A 28 -17.61 -19.60 20.14
CA TYR A 28 -17.29 -19.90 18.74
C TYR A 28 -17.34 -18.65 17.85
N SER A 29 -18.37 -17.82 18.00
CA SER A 29 -18.50 -16.55 17.27
C SER A 29 -17.33 -15.60 17.55
N LEU A 30 -16.90 -15.48 18.81
CA LEU A 30 -15.75 -14.65 19.19
C LEU A 30 -14.44 -15.16 18.58
N HIS A 31 -14.26 -16.48 18.50
CA HIS A 31 -13.09 -17.09 17.88
C HIS A 31 -13.04 -16.82 16.36
N ALA A 32 -14.16 -17.03 15.68
CA ALA A 32 -14.28 -16.80 14.23
C ALA A 32 -14.06 -15.32 13.84
N ILE A 33 -14.51 -14.38 14.67
CA ILE A 33 -14.26 -12.94 14.47
C ILE A 33 -12.76 -12.63 14.60
N GLY A 34 -12.06 -13.27 15.54
CA GLY A 34 -10.62 -13.07 15.74
C GLY A 34 -9.77 -13.51 14.53
N GLU A 35 -10.12 -14.61 13.88
CA GLU A 35 -9.44 -15.07 12.65
C GLU A 35 -9.67 -14.12 11.48
N SER A 36 -10.90 -13.62 11.34
CA SER A 36 -11.26 -12.66 10.28
C SER A 36 -10.50 -11.33 10.42
N ASP A 37 -10.27 -10.86 11.65
CA ASP A 37 -9.49 -9.64 11.92
C ASP A 37 -8.01 -9.80 11.51
N ALA A 38 -7.42 -10.98 11.74
CA ALA A 38 -6.04 -11.26 11.34
C ALA A 38 -5.89 -11.30 9.81
N GLU A 39 -6.85 -11.87 9.11
CA GLU A 39 -6.85 -11.95 7.64
C GLU A 39 -7.04 -10.56 7.00
N LEU A 40 -7.98 -9.76 7.51
CA LEU A 40 -8.17 -8.36 7.08
C LEU A 40 -6.90 -7.52 7.30
N LYS A 41 -6.25 -7.65 8.46
CA LYS A 41 -4.99 -6.96 8.73
C LYS A 41 -3.88 -7.37 7.77
N SER A 42 -3.80 -8.66 7.40
CA SER A 42 -2.83 -9.12 6.40
C SER A 42 -3.13 -8.52 5.02
N VAL A 43 -4.38 -8.53 4.56
CA VAL A 43 -4.72 -7.94 3.24
C VAL A 43 -4.39 -6.44 3.20
N VAL A 44 -4.68 -5.70 4.27
CA VAL A 44 -4.34 -4.26 4.34
C VAL A 44 -2.83 -4.06 4.31
N ASN A 45 -2.08 -4.74 5.19
CA ASN A 45 -0.65 -4.50 5.37
C ASN A 45 0.23 -5.10 4.27
N ASP A 46 -0.17 -6.24 3.71
CA ASP A 46 0.62 -6.99 2.72
C ASP A 46 0.23 -6.68 1.28
N ARG A 47 -0.96 -6.09 1.04
CA ARG A 47 -1.42 -5.77 -0.33
C ARG A 47 -1.81 -4.32 -0.54
N LEU A 48 -2.68 -3.75 0.30
CA LEU A 48 -3.20 -2.41 0.07
C LEU A 48 -2.14 -1.32 0.28
N ILE A 49 -1.39 -1.38 1.39
CA ILE A 49 -0.31 -0.41 1.65
C ILE A 49 0.77 -0.47 0.55
N PRO A 50 1.34 -1.64 0.19
CA PRO A 50 2.28 -1.74 -0.92
C PRO A 50 1.72 -1.22 -2.25
N ALA A 51 0.46 -1.52 -2.57
CA ALA A 51 -0.17 -1.05 -3.80
C ALA A 51 -0.31 0.48 -3.83
N GLU A 52 -0.69 1.10 -2.69
CA GLU A 52 -0.77 2.55 -2.56
C GLU A 52 0.62 3.20 -2.76
N GLU A 53 1.66 2.65 -2.13
CA GLU A 53 3.04 3.13 -2.26
C GLU A 53 3.51 3.07 -3.72
N LEU A 54 3.31 1.93 -4.40
CA LEU A 54 3.61 1.78 -5.83
C LEU A 54 2.82 2.77 -6.69
N GLY A 55 1.55 3.01 -6.37
CA GLY A 55 0.71 4.00 -7.05
C GLY A 55 1.27 5.43 -6.91
N LYS A 56 1.67 5.81 -5.69
CA LYS A 56 2.32 7.11 -5.42
C LYS A 56 3.64 7.24 -6.18
N ILE A 57 4.46 6.19 -6.18
CA ILE A 57 5.71 6.14 -6.95
C ILE A 57 5.42 6.37 -8.44
N GLY A 58 4.43 5.68 -9.01
CA GLY A 58 4.04 5.85 -10.41
C GLY A 58 3.58 7.27 -10.74
N ASN A 59 2.81 7.91 -9.85
CA ASN A 59 2.41 9.31 -9.98
C ASN A 59 3.62 10.26 -10.02
N LEU A 60 4.55 10.12 -9.06
CA LEU A 60 5.74 10.97 -8.98
C LEU A 60 6.68 10.74 -10.18
N MET A 61 6.76 9.52 -10.71
CA MET A 61 7.53 9.24 -11.92
C MET A 61 6.93 9.92 -13.16
N ARG A 62 5.60 9.93 -13.31
CA ARG A 62 4.92 10.70 -14.38
C ARG A 62 5.14 12.19 -14.21
N ASP A 63 5.09 12.68 -12.98
CA ASP A 63 5.34 14.09 -12.68
C ASP A 63 6.77 14.50 -13.05
N ASN A 64 7.77 13.65 -12.80
CA ASN A 64 9.14 13.91 -13.25
C ASN A 64 9.24 14.04 -14.78
N ILE A 65 8.52 13.21 -15.54
CA ILE A 65 8.50 13.31 -17.02
C ILE A 65 7.86 14.63 -17.44
N ARG A 66 6.75 15.02 -16.80
CA ARG A 66 6.08 16.30 -17.06
C ARG A 66 6.99 17.48 -16.73
N LEU A 67 7.68 17.45 -15.60
CA LEU A 67 8.61 18.49 -15.18
C LEU A 67 9.83 18.59 -16.10
N LEU A 68 10.34 17.46 -16.60
CA LEU A 68 11.38 17.46 -17.63
C LEU A 68 10.91 18.13 -18.93
N GLN A 69 9.70 17.80 -19.39
CA GLN A 69 9.12 18.41 -20.58
C GLN A 69 8.93 19.91 -20.41
N LEU A 70 8.45 20.35 -19.24
CA LEU A 70 8.33 21.76 -18.92
C LEU A 70 9.70 22.44 -18.81
N GLY A 71 10.69 21.80 -18.18
CA GLY A 71 12.04 22.35 -18.10
C GLY A 71 12.67 22.55 -19.49
N ALA A 72 12.39 21.67 -20.44
CA ALA A 72 12.87 21.79 -21.81
C ALA A 72 12.32 23.03 -22.55
N THR A 73 11.17 23.57 -22.16
CA THR A 73 10.63 24.80 -22.78
C THR A 73 11.33 26.07 -22.31
N HIS A 74 12.20 25.99 -21.30
CA HIS A 74 13.07 27.10 -20.88
C HIS A 74 14.36 27.21 -21.72
N ASP A 75 14.54 26.40 -22.76
CA ASP A 75 15.70 26.50 -23.66
C ASP A 75 15.71 27.88 -24.35
N PRO A 76 16.75 28.72 -24.15
CA PRO A 76 16.80 30.08 -24.70
C PRO A 76 16.77 30.17 -26.24
N ARG A 77 16.85 29.02 -26.93
CA ARG A 77 16.73 28.94 -28.39
C ARG A 77 15.27 28.85 -28.87
N LEU A 78 14.32 28.66 -27.96
CA LEU A 78 12.89 28.51 -28.23
C LEU A 78 12.16 29.85 -28.00
N GLU A 79 11.17 30.17 -28.82
CA GLU A 79 10.35 31.39 -28.62
C GLU A 79 9.54 31.31 -27.31
N GLU A 80 9.20 30.08 -26.90
CA GLU A 80 8.45 29.81 -25.67
C GLU A 80 9.25 30.09 -24.40
N SER A 81 10.57 30.25 -24.46
CA SER A 81 11.38 30.51 -23.26
C SER A 81 11.03 31.83 -22.59
N ASP A 82 10.58 32.81 -23.38
CA ASP A 82 10.20 34.15 -22.91
C ASP A 82 8.82 34.16 -22.23
N LEU A 83 8.07 33.05 -22.26
CA LEU A 83 6.76 32.92 -21.61
C LEU A 83 6.86 32.67 -20.09
N TYR A 84 8.06 32.48 -19.55
CA TYR A 84 8.27 32.09 -18.16
C TYR A 84 9.10 33.11 -17.37
N ASP A 85 8.49 33.73 -16.37
CA ASP A 85 9.15 34.69 -15.45
C ASP A 85 9.95 34.03 -14.31
N TYR A 86 10.32 32.75 -14.44
CA TYR A 86 11.03 31.99 -13.41
C TYR A 86 12.09 31.07 -14.02
N PRO A 87 13.17 30.76 -13.28
CA PRO A 87 14.23 29.90 -13.77
C PRO A 87 13.82 28.43 -13.83
N VAL A 88 14.43 27.69 -14.76
CA VAL A 88 14.30 26.23 -14.91
C VAL A 88 14.64 25.44 -13.63
N THR A 89 15.36 26.07 -12.69
CA THR A 89 15.70 25.47 -11.39
C THR A 89 14.47 25.09 -10.57
N ARG A 90 13.32 25.74 -10.81
CA ARG A 90 12.05 25.40 -10.17
C ARG A 90 11.64 23.96 -10.48
N GLU A 91 11.73 23.56 -11.74
CA GLU A 91 11.41 22.22 -12.22
C GLU A 91 12.46 21.21 -11.77
N THR A 92 13.76 21.53 -11.89
CA THR A 92 14.84 20.62 -11.49
C THR A 92 14.83 20.34 -9.99
N ASP A 93 14.55 21.34 -9.16
CA ASP A 93 14.41 21.15 -7.71
C ASP A 93 13.18 20.30 -7.37
N ALA A 94 12.08 20.43 -8.12
CA ALA A 94 10.92 19.57 -7.96
C ALA A 94 11.24 18.12 -8.32
N ILE A 95 12.03 17.89 -9.36
CA ILE A 95 12.53 16.56 -9.74
C ILE A 95 13.38 15.96 -8.63
N GLU A 96 14.31 16.69 -8.01
CA GLU A 96 15.11 16.17 -6.88
C GLU A 96 14.27 15.85 -5.63
N ARG A 97 13.25 16.67 -5.34
CA ARG A 97 12.28 16.35 -4.27
C ARG A 97 11.53 15.06 -4.58
N ASN A 98 11.08 14.86 -5.82
CA ASN A 98 10.40 13.65 -6.25
C ASN A 98 11.34 12.42 -6.21
N ILE A 99 12.61 12.56 -6.63
CA ILE A 99 13.63 11.49 -6.54
C ILE A 99 13.76 11.02 -5.08
N THR A 100 13.84 11.96 -4.15
CA THR A 100 13.95 11.69 -2.71
C THR A 100 12.68 11.03 -2.16
N ALA A 101 11.50 11.56 -2.50
CA ALA A 101 10.21 11.03 -2.07
C ALA A 101 9.98 9.59 -2.56
N ILE A 102 10.24 9.34 -3.84
CA ILE A 102 10.17 7.98 -4.41
C ILE A 102 11.18 7.06 -3.71
N GLY A 103 12.39 7.53 -3.40
CA GLY A 103 13.38 6.74 -2.67
C GLY A 103 12.86 6.28 -1.30
N LYS A 104 12.21 7.18 -0.56
CA LYS A 104 11.58 6.85 0.74
C LYS A 104 10.43 5.85 0.60
N LEU A 105 9.52 6.07 -0.36
CA LEU A 105 8.42 5.16 -0.64
C LEU A 105 8.93 3.77 -1.06
N TRP A 106 9.97 3.73 -1.88
CA TRP A 106 10.58 2.48 -2.33
C TRP A 106 11.20 1.68 -1.18
N GLN A 107 11.91 2.35 -0.27
CA GLN A 107 12.44 1.70 0.93
C GLN A 107 11.32 1.22 1.87
N SER A 108 10.15 1.86 1.83
CA SER A 108 8.97 1.40 2.56
C SER A 108 8.41 0.12 1.96
N TYR A 109 8.15 0.14 0.65
CA TYR A 109 7.67 -0.99 -0.13
C TYR A 109 8.53 -2.25 0.09
N LEU A 110 9.86 -2.11 0.08
CA LEU A 110 10.78 -3.24 0.27
C LEU A 110 10.74 -3.90 1.65
N ARG A 111 10.13 -3.26 2.66
CA ARG A 111 9.97 -3.86 4.00
C ARG A 111 8.77 -4.82 4.08
N HIS A 112 7.86 -4.76 3.11
CA HIS A 112 6.71 -5.66 3.08
C HIS A 112 7.11 -7.07 2.63
N ARG A 113 6.30 -8.06 3.00
CA ARG A 113 6.49 -9.42 2.52
C ARG A 113 6.23 -9.45 1.01
N ALA A 114 7.14 -10.08 0.28
CA ALA A 114 7.08 -10.20 -1.17
C ALA A 114 7.40 -11.64 -1.60
N SER A 115 6.69 -12.12 -2.61
CA SER A 115 6.98 -13.38 -3.29
C SER A 115 8.34 -13.33 -4.00
N PRO A 116 8.95 -14.48 -4.35
CA PRO A 116 10.17 -14.52 -5.14
C PRO A 116 10.04 -13.75 -6.48
N GLU A 117 8.90 -13.85 -7.15
CA GLU A 117 8.60 -13.15 -8.39
C GLU A 117 8.54 -11.64 -8.17
N GLU A 118 7.86 -11.20 -7.10
CA GLU A 118 7.77 -9.79 -6.73
C GLU A 118 9.15 -9.20 -6.41
N LYS A 119 10.02 -9.96 -5.72
CA LYS A 119 11.40 -9.53 -5.45
C LYS A 119 12.22 -9.38 -6.73
N ALA A 120 12.04 -10.27 -7.71
CA ALA A 120 12.70 -10.17 -9.01
C ALA A 120 12.24 -8.92 -9.77
N LEU A 121 10.93 -8.65 -9.79
CA LEU A 121 10.37 -7.43 -10.38
C LEU A 121 10.86 -6.16 -9.67
N ALA A 122 10.92 -6.18 -8.34
CA ALA A 122 11.41 -5.07 -7.55
C ALA A 122 12.89 -4.76 -7.83
N THR A 123 13.72 -5.79 -7.96
CA THR A 123 15.13 -5.65 -8.31
C THR A 123 15.28 -5.00 -9.69
N ARG A 124 14.56 -5.51 -10.69
CA ARG A 124 14.56 -4.96 -12.06
C ARG A 124 14.08 -3.50 -12.09
N TYR A 125 13.06 -3.17 -11.30
CA TYR A 125 12.60 -1.79 -11.16
C TYR A 125 13.69 -0.89 -10.56
N ALA A 126 14.33 -1.32 -9.48
CA ALA A 126 15.39 -0.54 -8.82
C ALA A 126 16.55 -0.21 -9.77
N GLU A 127 16.99 -1.20 -10.56
CA GLU A 127 18.02 -1.01 -11.58
C GLU A 127 17.58 -0.03 -12.68
N THR A 128 16.39 -0.24 -13.23
CA THR A 128 15.85 0.57 -14.34
C THR A 128 15.63 2.01 -13.90
N ARG A 129 15.05 2.21 -12.71
CA ARG A 129 14.88 3.52 -12.10
C ARG A 129 16.23 4.17 -11.82
N GLY A 130 17.20 3.41 -11.28
CA GLY A 130 18.54 3.91 -11.00
C GLY A 130 19.20 4.52 -12.23
N ARG A 131 19.12 3.81 -13.37
CA ARG A 131 19.55 4.36 -14.67
C ARG A 131 18.75 5.59 -15.07
N PHE A 132 17.42 5.54 -15.02
CA PHE A 132 16.58 6.68 -15.40
C PHE A 132 16.89 7.96 -14.60
N VAL A 133 17.13 7.82 -13.29
CA VAL A 133 17.52 8.95 -12.43
C VAL A 133 18.91 9.49 -12.82
N LYS A 134 19.90 8.61 -12.96
CA LYS A 134 21.30 9.00 -13.20
C LYS A 134 21.53 9.52 -14.63
N GLU A 135 20.91 8.89 -15.61
CA GLU A 135 21.17 9.12 -17.03
C GLU A 135 20.10 9.96 -17.70
N GLY A 136 18.88 10.03 -17.14
CA GLY A 136 17.80 10.88 -17.62
C GLY A 136 17.65 12.13 -16.75
N LEU A 137 17.04 11.97 -15.57
CA LEU A 137 16.61 13.11 -14.74
C LEU A 137 17.75 14.08 -14.40
N ARG A 138 18.87 13.57 -13.90
CA ARG A 138 20.01 14.40 -13.45
C ARG A 138 20.92 14.93 -14.54
N LYS A 139 20.80 14.41 -15.77
CA LYS A 139 21.55 14.93 -16.92
C LYS A 139 20.78 16.03 -17.66
N ALA A 140 19.46 16.00 -17.56
CA ALA A 140 18.58 16.97 -18.20
C ALA A 140 18.25 18.16 -17.29
N ALA A 141 18.42 18.00 -15.98
CA ALA A 141 18.47 19.09 -15.00
C ALA A 141 19.84 19.77 -15.01
#